data_AF-A0AAW5QIA1-F1
#
_entry.id   AF-A0AAW5QIA1-F1
#
_cell.length_a   1.000
_cell.length_b   1.000
_cell.length_c   1.000
_cell.angle_alpha   90.00
_cell.angle_beta   90.00
_cell.angle_gamma   90.00
#
_symmetry.space_group_name_H-M   'P 1'
#
loop_
_entity.id
_entity.type
_entity.pdbx_description
1 polymer ?
#
loop_
_entity_poly.entity_id
_entity_poly.type
_entity_poly.pdbx_seq_one_letter_code
_entity_poly.pdbx_strand_id
1 'polypeptide(L)' 'MADFVDKAKHKAEEAGGKIKENTGQATGDRDLEAEGRGDQASSGLKQAGDKVSDAVENVKDAFKK' A
#
# COMPACT_ATOMS: atom_id res chain seq x y z
N MET A 1 -16.36 -14.43 -1.71
CA MET A 1 -16.51 -13.38 -0.67
C MET A 1 -15.15 -12.89 -0.14
N ALA A 2 -14.11 -13.73 -0.07
CA ALA A 2 -12.77 -13.32 0.38
C ALA A 2 -12.15 -12.16 -0.43
N ASP A 3 -12.21 -12.19 -1.77
CA ASP A 3 -11.64 -11.13 -2.62
C ASP A 3 -12.30 -9.76 -2.46
N PHE A 4 -13.58 -9.71 -2.07
CA PHE A 4 -14.27 -8.44 -1.86
C PHE A 4 -13.82 -7.79 -0.56
N VAL A 5 -13.60 -8.59 0.49
CA VAL A 5 -13.13 -8.12 1.79
C VAL A 5 -11.69 -7.61 1.68
N ASP A 6 -10.80 -8.34 0.99
CA ASP A 6 -9.42 -7.89 0.79
C ASP A 6 -9.32 -6.61 -0.04
N LYS A 7 -10.04 -6.51 -1.16
CA LYS A 7 -10.06 -5.27 -1.96
C LYS A 7 -10.67 -4.09 -1.20
N ALA A 8 -11.72 -4.34 -0.42
CA ALA A 8 -12.34 -3.30 0.40
C ALA A 8 -11.39 -2.84 1.51
N LYS A 9 -10.67 -3.77 2.15
CA LYS A 9 -9.69 -3.47 3.20
C LYS A 9 -8.53 -2.65 2.66
N HIS A 10 -7.99 -3.03 1.50
CA HIS A 10 -6.90 -2.30 0.85
C HIS A 10 -7.30 -0.86 0.49
N LYS A 11 -8.52 -0.67 -0.05
CA LYS A 11 -9.06 0.66 -0.32
C LYS A 11 -9.38 1.46 0.95
N ALA A 12 -9.83 0.78 2.01
CA ALA A 12 -10.11 1.42 3.28
C ALA A 12 -8.82 1.89 3.97
N GLU A 13 -7.74 1.14 3.88
CA GLU A 13 -6.41 1.55 4.36
C GLU A 13 -5.86 2.75 3.56
N GLU A 14 -5.99 2.75 2.22
CA GLU A 14 -5.62 3.94 1.41
C GLU A 14 -6.47 5.18 1.74
N ALA A 15 -7.78 5.00 1.90
CA ALA A 15 -8.68 6.09 2.26
C ALA A 15 -8.38 6.60 3.68
N GLY A 16 -8.15 5.69 4.64
CA GLY A 16 -7.78 6.02 6.01
C GLY A 16 -6.45 6.79 6.09
N GLY A 17 -5.43 6.35 5.34
CA GLY A 17 -4.14 7.04 5.27
C GLY A 17 -4.24 8.47 4.74
N LYS A 18 -5.02 8.68 3.67
CA LYS A 18 -5.30 10.04 3.14
C LYS A 18 -6.09 10.90 4.12
N ILE A 19 -7.05 10.31 4.84
CA ILE A 19 -7.82 11.00 5.85
C ILE A 19 -6.91 11.41 7.03
N LYS A 20 -6.02 10.52 7.49
CA LYS A 20 -5.04 10.83 8.55
C LYS A 20 -4.09 11.94 8.10
N GLU A 21 -3.58 11.89 6.86
CA GLU A 21 -2.72 12.91 6.30
C GLU A 21 -3.42 14.28 6.27
N ASN A 22 -4.61 14.37 5.67
CA ASN A 22 -5.37 15.61 5.59
C ASN A 22 -5.79 16.13 6.97
N THR A 23 -6.20 15.23 7.87
CA THR A 23 -6.63 15.61 9.22
C THR A 23 -5.46 16.13 10.02
N GLY A 24 -4.32 15.42 10.01
CA GLY A 24 -3.09 15.86 10.66
C GLY A 24 -2.59 17.20 10.12
N GLN A 25 -2.64 17.40 8.79
CA GLN A 25 -2.29 18.68 8.19
C GLN A 25 -3.25 19.81 8.60
N ALA A 26 -4.54 19.53 8.72
CA ALA A 26 -5.55 20.51 9.11
C ALA A 26 -5.53 20.84 10.61
N THR A 27 -5.23 19.87 11.48
CA THR A 27 -5.16 20.06 12.94
C THR A 27 -3.76 20.39 13.44
N GLY A 28 -2.74 20.35 12.58
CA GLY A 28 -1.34 20.52 12.95
C GLY A 28 -0.74 19.32 13.70
N ASP A 29 -1.38 18.16 13.61
CA ASP A 29 -0.98 16.92 14.27
C ASP A 29 0.00 16.16 13.37
N ARG A 30 1.29 16.23 13.72
CA ARG A 30 2.38 15.65 12.94
C ARG A 30 2.38 14.13 12.96
N ASP A 31 1.85 13.53 14.03
CA ASP A 31 1.76 12.07 14.14
C ASP A 31 0.74 11.52 13.13
N LEU A 32 -0.43 12.17 13.01
CA LEU A 32 -1.44 11.82 12.00
C LEU A 32 -0.94 12.03 10.56
N GLU A 33 -0.21 13.11 10.29
CA GLU A 33 0.40 13.35 8.97
C GLU A 33 1.45 12.28 8.63
N ALA A 34 2.32 11.95 9.60
CA ALA A 34 3.37 10.96 9.43
C ALA A 34 2.83 9.54 9.24
N GLU A 35 1.78 9.15 9.99
CA GLU A 35 1.10 7.87 9.80
C GLU A 35 0.51 7.74 8.39
N GLY A 36 -0.21 8.77 7.92
CA GLY A 36 -0.83 8.77 6.59
C GLY A 36 0.20 8.65 5.46
N ARG A 37 1.33 9.35 5.56
CA ARG A 37 2.43 9.23 4.59
C ARG A 37 3.18 7.91 4.69
N GLY A 38 3.37 7.39 5.91
CA GLY A 38 3.99 6.09 6.15
C GLY A 38 3.19 4.95 5.51
N ASP A 39 1.87 4.96 5.67
CA ASP A 39 0.96 3.97 5.09
C ASP A 39 0.98 4.00 3.55
N GLN A 40 1.04 5.20 2.95
CA GLN A 40 1.18 5.34 1.49
C GLN A 40 2.53 4.84 0.97
N ALA A 41 3.63 5.22 1.64
CA ALA A 41 4.97 4.80 1.26
C ALA A 41 5.13 3.27 1.35
N SER A 42 4.63 2.68 2.43
CA SER A 42 4.67 1.23 2.65
C SER A 42 3.82 0.47 1.62
N SER A 43 2.62 0.98 1.29
CA SER A 43 1.78 0.39 0.24
C SER A 43 2.41 0.47 -1.15
N GLY A 44 3.01 1.61 -1.50
CA GLY A 44 3.72 1.79 -2.77
C GLY A 44 4.94 0.87 -2.89
N LEU A 45 5.71 0.74 -1.81
CA LEU A 45 6.85 -0.18 -1.74
C LEU A 45 6.42 -1.65 -1.84
N LYS A 46 5.36 -2.07 -1.15
CA LYS A 46 4.81 -3.42 -1.27
C LYS A 46 4.37 -3.73 -2.69
N GLN A 47 3.57 -2.86 -3.31
CA GLN A 47 3.11 -3.06 -4.69
C GLN A 47 4.26 -3.09 -5.72
N ALA A 48 5.28 -2.26 -5.53
CA ALA A 48 6.46 -2.27 -6.38
C ALA A 48 7.31 -3.54 -6.17
N GLY A 49 7.47 -3.97 -4.91
CA GLY A 49 8.18 -5.20 -4.54
C GLY A 49 7.50 -6.44 -5.07
N ASP A 50 6.18 -6.57 -4.89
CA ASP A 50 5.38 -7.69 -5.40
C ASP A 50 5.47 -7.78 -6.92
N LYS A 51 5.33 -6.67 -7.65
CA LYS A 51 5.48 -6.68 -9.13
C LYS A 51 6.87 -7.09 -9.60
N VAL A 52 7.92 -6.64 -8.90
CA VAL A 52 9.30 -7.01 -9.24
C VAL A 52 9.54 -8.48 -8.94
N SER A 53 9.09 -8.98 -7.78
CA SER A 53 9.16 -10.40 -7.43
C SER A 53 8.41 -11.28 -8.42
N ASP A 54 7.17 -10.92 -8.78
CA ASP A 54 6.37 -11.63 -9.78
C ASP A 54 7.08 -11.68 -11.13
N ALA A 55 7.63 -10.55 -11.60
CA ALA A 55 8.37 -10.51 -12.87
C ALA A 55 9.63 -11.38 -12.82
N VAL A 56 10.34 -11.38 -11.69
CA VAL A 56 11.54 -12.21 -11.47
C VAL A 56 11.18 -13.69 -11.40
N GLU A 57 10.12 -14.08 -10.69
CA GLU A 57 9.66 -15.47 -10.65
C GLU A 57 9.25 -15.95 -12.04
N ASN A 58 8.48 -15.18 -12.79
CA ASN A 58 8.08 -15.53 -14.16
C ASN A 58 9.29 -15.72 -15.08
N VAL A 59 10.29 -14.84 -15.01
CA VAL A 59 11.53 -14.97 -15.81
C VAL A 59 12.35 -16.19 -15.38
N LYS A 60 12.43 -16.46 -14.07
CA LYS A 60 13.16 -17.60 -13.52
C LYS A 60 12.48 -18.93 -13.88
N ASP A 61 11.16 -18.98 -13.89
CA ASP A 61 10.37 -20.15 -14.30
C ASP A 61 10.54 -20.45 -15.79
N ALA A 62 10.52 -19.40 -16.63
CA ALA A 62 10.78 -19.52 -18.07
C ALA A 62 12.20 -19.99 -18.41
N PHE A 63 13.19 -19.67 -17.57
CA PHE A 63 14.58 -20.12 -17.74
C PHE A 63 14.88 -21.49 -17.13
N LYS A 64 14.01 -22.00 -16.25
CA LYS A 64 14.19 -23.29 -15.56
C LYS A 64 13.45 -24.45 -16.26
N LYS A 65 12.64 -24.14 -17.27
CA LYS A 65 11.98 -25.11 -18.16
C LYS A 65 12.89 -25.54 -19.31
#